data_AF-A0A086ADJ6-F1
#
_entry.id   AF-A0A086ADJ6-F1
#
_cell.length_a   1.000
_cell.length_b   1.000
_cell.length_c   1.000
_cell.angle_alpha   90.00
_cell.angle_beta   90.00
_cell.angle_gamma   90.00
#
_symmetry.space_group_name_H-M   'P 1'
#
loop_
_entity.id
_entity.type
_entity.pdbx_description
1 polymer ?
#
loop_
_entity_poly.entity_id
_entity_poly.type
_entity_poly.pdbx_seq_one_letter_code
_entity_poly.pdbx_strand_id
1 'polypeptide(L)'
;MSHIFFRIYLVVFVCVTQCFFAQEYPGGLSDGTLKVNETALPVKIYSTTEAGDLNAFPDKTTENNVLVILNESSFEPSFYSFTAGTLAKYKASKYQLLDKNFKPIGNQITGDNIKNFKYAVKSNKQITANDHVTLETPFSIWDPSKGIQLGPITLHFYSLMFVLAFGLGYVIMSKIFKIDNVNQKYLEPLFTWTLIGTILGARLGHVIFYQPELFKEDFWSVFLPISTKNGLKFTGFSGLASHGATIAVIITTLYYSFKIIKKNPLWVLDRVGIVVALGGTFVRLGNFFNSEIIGKPIDPTSPFAILFPQQSSEYGATVPRYPTQLFEAFGYICLFVLLWILYRKTSKKYQQGWLFGLFFIILWAIRFFVEFLKMPQGDEFIQIGGLNTGQVLSIPFMIAGVIIMFMSNKFKITQAENEKPD
;
A
#
# COMPACT_ATOMS: atom_id res chain seq x y z
N MET A 1 33.33 19.09 10.89
CA MET A 1 32.13 19.03 11.76
C MET A 1 32.22 17.75 12.57
N SER A 2 32.26 17.83 13.91
CA SER A 2 32.59 16.68 14.75
C SER A 2 31.46 15.63 14.70
N HIS A 3 31.85 14.35 14.69
CA HIS A 3 30.91 13.20 14.69
C HIS A 3 29.91 13.22 15.86
N ILE A 4 30.21 13.98 16.92
CA ILE A 4 29.34 14.17 18.08
C ILE A 4 28.12 15.04 17.74
N PHE A 5 28.30 16.13 16.97
CA PHE A 5 27.17 16.98 16.56
C PHE A 5 26.19 16.23 15.66
N PHE A 6 26.70 15.38 14.76
CA PHE A 6 25.87 14.55 13.90
C PHE A 6 25.10 13.45 14.66
N ARG A 7 25.72 12.85 15.70
CA ARG A 7 25.08 11.86 16.56
C ARG A 7 24.03 12.48 17.49
N ILE A 8 24.33 13.65 18.07
CA ILE A 8 23.36 14.41 18.86
C ILE A 8 22.21 14.86 17.97
N TYR A 9 22.48 15.33 16.74
CA TYR A 9 21.44 15.67 15.78
C TYR A 9 20.57 14.46 15.42
N LEU A 10 21.15 13.28 15.20
CA LEU A 10 20.39 12.05 14.93
C LEU A 10 19.54 11.63 16.13
N VAL A 11 20.06 11.70 17.36
CA VAL A 11 19.30 11.37 18.57
C VAL A 11 18.20 12.38 18.82
N VAL A 12 18.48 13.68 18.69
CA VAL A 12 17.48 14.75 18.81
C VAL A 12 16.45 14.64 17.69
N PHE A 13 16.85 14.36 16.44
CA PHE A 13 15.95 14.14 15.32
C PHE A 13 15.07 12.90 15.56
N VAL A 14 15.65 11.78 16.01
CA VAL A 14 14.90 10.56 16.37
C VAL A 14 13.92 10.82 17.52
N CYS A 15 14.35 11.50 18.58
CA CYS A 15 13.49 11.88 19.71
C CYS A 15 12.39 12.86 19.29
N VAL A 16 12.71 13.89 18.49
CA VAL A 16 11.73 14.85 17.96
C VAL A 16 10.75 14.16 17.01
N THR A 17 11.20 13.18 16.21
CA THR A 17 10.31 12.37 15.36
C THR A 17 9.45 11.38 16.15
N GLN A 18 9.91 10.90 17.30
CA GLN A 18 9.08 10.12 18.23
C GLN A 18 8.06 10.99 18.98
N CYS A 19 8.36 12.29 19.16
CA CYS A 19 7.47 13.26 19.79
C CYS A 19 6.41 13.86 18.83
N PHE A 20 6.23 13.32 17.61
CA PHE A 20 5.05 13.63 16.82
C PHE A 20 3.83 13.02 17.50
N PHE A 21 3.16 13.86 18.29
CA PHE A 21 1.98 13.63 19.11
C PHE A 21 1.06 12.53 18.54
N ALA A 22 1.10 11.34 19.16
CA ALA A 22 0.01 10.39 19.00
C ALA A 22 -1.20 11.01 19.68
N GLN A 23 -2.14 11.49 18.87
CA GLN A 23 -3.35 12.11 19.38
C GLN A 23 -4.37 11.04 19.76
N GLU A 24 -4.94 11.14 20.95
CA GLU A 24 -6.08 10.33 21.35
C GLU A 24 -7.34 10.86 20.65
N TYR A 25 -8.11 9.95 20.08
CA TYR A 25 -9.40 10.23 19.47
C TYR A 25 -10.48 9.52 20.30
N PRO A 26 -11.04 10.17 21.32
CA PRO A 26 -12.06 9.57 22.18
C PRO A 26 -13.24 9.06 21.35
N GLY A 27 -13.49 7.74 21.41
CA GLY A 27 -14.56 7.09 20.65
C GLY A 27 -14.33 6.96 19.14
N GLY A 28 -13.14 7.28 18.63
CA GLY A 28 -12.81 7.17 17.21
C GLY A 28 -13.55 8.17 16.31
N LEU A 29 -13.91 9.32 16.88
CA LEU A 29 -14.65 10.38 16.20
C LEU A 29 -13.70 11.48 15.73
N SER A 30 -13.87 11.94 14.49
CA SER A 30 -13.11 13.06 13.90
C SER A 30 -13.99 14.28 13.71
N ASP A 31 -13.43 15.48 13.74
CA ASP A 31 -14.19 16.71 13.55
C ASP A 31 -14.44 17.04 12.07
N GLY A 32 -15.65 17.51 11.76
CA GLY A 32 -16.00 18.03 10.45
C GLY A 32 -17.20 18.97 10.52
N THR A 33 -17.54 19.57 9.38
CA THR A 33 -18.70 20.46 9.23
C THR A 33 -19.46 20.09 7.97
N LEU A 34 -20.75 19.79 8.10
CA LEU A 34 -21.65 19.74 6.95
C LEU A 34 -22.11 21.16 6.62
N LYS A 35 -21.75 21.66 5.44
CA LYS A 35 -22.35 22.88 4.89
C LYS A 35 -23.64 22.49 4.21
N VAL A 36 -24.78 22.83 4.79
CA VAL A 36 -26.12 22.57 4.23
C VAL A 36 -26.67 23.91 3.75
N ASN A 37 -26.50 24.18 2.46
CA ASN A 37 -26.65 25.50 1.84
C ASN A 37 -25.74 26.51 2.57
N GLU A 38 -26.30 27.54 3.20
CA GLU A 38 -25.53 28.55 3.96
C GLU A 38 -25.31 28.15 5.44
N THR A 39 -25.94 27.08 5.91
CA THR A 39 -25.83 26.66 7.33
C THR A 39 -24.63 25.75 7.53
N ALA A 40 -23.72 26.16 8.42
CA ALA A 40 -22.65 25.30 8.92
C ALA A 40 -23.16 24.43 10.08
N LEU A 41 -23.04 23.12 9.94
CA LEU A 41 -23.47 22.16 10.93
C LEU A 41 -22.26 21.33 11.38
N PRO A 42 -21.65 21.68 12.54
CA PRO A 42 -20.56 20.89 13.11
C PRO A 42 -21.02 19.45 13.36
N VAL A 43 -20.24 18.48 12.92
CA VAL A 43 -20.50 17.05 13.05
C VAL A 43 -19.27 16.30 13.56
N LYS A 44 -19.52 15.24 14.33
CA LYS A 44 -18.53 14.20 14.60
C LYS A 44 -18.63 13.13 13.51
N ILE A 45 -17.52 12.87 12.83
CA ILE A 45 -17.38 11.89 11.77
C ILE A 45 -16.97 10.55 12.37
N TYR A 46 -17.72 9.50 12.06
CA TYR A 46 -17.43 8.12 12.41
C TYR A 46 -17.29 7.27 11.15
N SER A 47 -16.37 6.31 11.18
CA SER A 47 -16.22 5.32 10.12
C SER A 47 -15.65 4.02 10.69
N THR A 48 -16.09 2.89 10.16
CA THR A 48 -15.55 1.58 10.50
C THR A 48 -15.77 0.61 9.35
N THR A 49 -14.85 -0.33 9.18
CA THR A 49 -15.03 -1.50 8.30
C THR A 49 -15.63 -2.70 9.03
N GLU A 50 -15.70 -2.66 10.37
CA GLU A 50 -16.26 -3.74 11.19
C GLU A 50 -17.79 -3.69 11.22
N ALA A 51 -18.40 -4.77 10.74
CA ALA A 51 -19.86 -4.88 10.68
C ALA A 51 -20.50 -4.82 12.08
N GLY A 52 -19.84 -5.42 13.09
CA GLY A 52 -20.30 -5.41 14.48
C GLY A 52 -20.32 -4.00 15.07
N ASP A 53 -19.22 -3.26 14.91
CA ASP A 53 -19.10 -1.88 15.40
C ASP A 53 -20.11 -0.95 14.71
N LEU A 54 -20.25 -1.08 13.39
CA LEU A 54 -21.23 -0.31 12.63
C LEU A 54 -22.65 -0.56 13.14
N ASN A 55 -22.99 -1.81 13.46
CA ASN A 55 -24.30 -2.21 13.97
C ASN A 55 -24.56 -1.78 15.41
N ALA A 56 -23.52 -1.63 16.23
CA ALA A 56 -23.61 -1.20 17.62
C ALA A 56 -23.59 0.34 17.77
N PHE A 57 -23.06 1.07 16.78
CA PHE A 57 -22.89 2.51 16.86
C PHE A 57 -24.19 3.33 17.07
N PRO A 58 -25.35 3.00 16.46
CA PRO A 58 -26.60 3.73 16.70
C PRO A 58 -27.04 3.75 18.17
N ASP A 59 -26.66 2.73 18.92
CA ASP A 59 -27.01 2.54 20.34
C ASP A 59 -26.17 3.46 21.25
N LYS A 60 -25.10 4.09 20.74
CA LYS A 60 -24.27 5.04 21.49
C LYS A 60 -24.96 6.40 21.63
N THR A 61 -25.06 6.88 22.87
CA THR A 61 -25.50 8.25 23.16
C THR A 61 -24.47 9.24 22.64
N THR A 62 -24.90 10.13 21.76
CA THR A 62 -24.06 11.18 21.17
C THR A 62 -24.78 12.51 21.33
N GLU A 63 -24.15 13.46 22.03
CA GLU A 63 -24.71 14.81 22.25
C GLU A 63 -24.52 15.71 21.02
N ASN A 64 -23.52 15.42 20.20
CA ASN A 64 -23.19 16.17 18.99
C ASN A 64 -23.97 15.64 17.77
N ASN A 65 -24.07 16.46 16.71
CA ASN A 65 -24.46 15.93 15.41
C ASN A 65 -23.42 14.91 14.93
N VAL A 66 -23.86 13.86 14.26
CA VAL A 66 -23.01 12.76 13.83
C VAL A 66 -23.18 12.51 12.34
N LEU A 67 -22.05 12.30 11.66
CA LEU A 67 -21.97 11.78 10.30
C LEU A 67 -21.26 10.43 10.36
N VAL A 68 -21.92 9.36 9.94
CA VAL A 68 -21.29 8.06 9.75
C VAL A 68 -20.99 7.87 8.27
N ILE A 69 -19.73 7.60 7.94
CA ILE A 69 -19.31 7.17 6.60
C ILE A 69 -19.57 5.67 6.50
N LEU A 70 -20.42 5.30 5.55
CA LEU A 70 -20.80 3.93 5.27
C LEU A 70 -19.84 3.35 4.21
N ASN A 71 -19.10 2.31 4.58
CA ASN A 71 -18.11 1.68 3.70
C ASN A 71 -18.75 0.62 2.80
N GLU A 72 -18.32 0.54 1.54
CA GLU A 72 -18.87 -0.41 0.57
C GLU A 72 -18.75 -1.87 1.04
N SER A 73 -17.69 -2.20 1.78
CA SER A 73 -17.48 -3.53 2.39
C SER A 73 -18.61 -3.94 3.35
N SER A 74 -19.32 -2.98 3.94
CA SER A 74 -20.46 -3.24 4.82
C SER A 74 -21.74 -3.61 4.06
N PHE A 75 -21.79 -3.44 2.73
CA PHE A 75 -22.98 -3.62 1.87
C PHE A 75 -22.80 -4.74 0.83
N GLU A 76 -21.92 -5.70 1.10
CA GLU A 76 -21.79 -6.94 0.32
C GLU A 76 -23.15 -7.68 0.27
N PRO A 77 -23.68 -8.01 -0.94
CA PRO A 77 -25.01 -8.64 -1.08
C PRO A 77 -25.19 -9.95 -0.31
N SER A 78 -24.10 -10.69 -0.09
CA SER A 78 -24.05 -11.93 0.71
C SER A 78 -24.43 -11.71 2.18
N PHE A 79 -24.34 -10.47 2.68
CA PHE A 79 -24.68 -10.09 4.04
C PHE A 79 -25.92 -9.18 4.13
N TYR A 80 -26.74 -9.14 3.07
CA TYR A 80 -27.89 -8.24 2.94
C TYR A 80 -28.76 -8.15 4.20
N SER A 81 -29.18 -9.28 4.77
CA SER A 81 -30.08 -9.30 5.94
C SER A 81 -29.48 -8.60 7.16
N PHE A 82 -28.18 -8.78 7.39
CA PHE A 82 -27.47 -8.12 8.49
C PHE A 82 -27.40 -6.62 8.23
N THR A 83 -26.95 -6.22 7.05
CA THR A 83 -26.78 -4.82 6.68
C THR A 83 -28.10 -4.05 6.66
N ALA A 84 -29.18 -4.66 6.15
CA ALA A 84 -30.51 -4.08 6.18
C ALA A 84 -31.00 -3.88 7.61
N GLY A 85 -30.75 -4.84 8.51
CA GLY A 85 -31.03 -4.71 9.94
C GLY A 85 -30.24 -3.57 10.59
N THR A 86 -28.96 -3.44 10.28
CA THR A 86 -28.12 -2.34 10.74
C THR A 86 -28.67 -0.99 10.29
N LEU A 87 -28.95 -0.80 8.99
CA LEU A 87 -29.52 0.44 8.47
C LEU A 87 -30.90 0.77 9.08
N ALA A 88 -31.73 -0.25 9.37
CA ALA A 88 -32.99 -0.06 10.08
C ALA A 88 -32.79 0.48 11.50
N LYS A 89 -31.76 0.00 12.24
CA LYS A 89 -31.39 0.56 13.55
C LYS A 89 -30.97 2.02 13.46
N TYR A 90 -30.19 2.38 12.44
CA TYR A 90 -29.83 3.79 12.19
C TYR A 90 -31.10 4.65 12.02
N LYS A 91 -32.06 4.21 11.20
CA LYS A 91 -33.35 4.92 11.04
C LYS A 91 -34.12 5.03 12.35
N ALA A 92 -34.23 3.94 13.11
CA ALA A 92 -34.89 3.93 14.42
C ALA A 92 -34.22 4.91 15.42
N SER A 93 -32.91 5.09 15.28
CA SER A 93 -32.09 6.02 16.06
C SER A 93 -32.05 7.45 15.49
N LYS A 94 -32.97 7.76 14.56
CA LYS A 94 -33.17 9.06 13.90
C LYS A 94 -32.03 9.52 12.98
N TYR A 95 -31.25 8.58 12.43
CA TYR A 95 -30.31 8.90 11.36
C TYR A 95 -31.02 8.96 10.00
N GLN A 96 -30.67 9.96 9.19
CA GLN A 96 -31.02 10.08 7.79
C GLN A 96 -29.99 9.35 6.95
N LEU A 97 -30.45 8.45 6.07
CA LEU A 97 -29.57 7.73 5.15
C LEU A 97 -29.48 8.47 3.82
N LEU A 98 -28.25 8.74 3.38
CA LEU A 98 -27.95 9.57 2.22
C LEU A 98 -27.05 8.83 1.23
N ASP A 99 -27.14 9.22 -0.04
CA ASP A 99 -26.23 8.79 -1.09
C ASP A 99 -24.88 9.53 -1.03
N LYS A 100 -23.96 9.19 -1.94
CA LYS A 100 -22.64 9.84 -2.05
C LYS A 100 -22.68 11.35 -2.33
N ASN A 101 -23.82 11.87 -2.77
CA ASN A 101 -24.06 13.29 -3.05
C ASN A 101 -24.88 13.95 -1.92
N PHE A 102 -24.95 13.30 -0.75
CA PHE A 102 -25.73 13.73 0.42
C PHE A 102 -27.24 13.86 0.15
N LYS A 103 -27.79 13.15 -0.85
CA LYS A 103 -29.22 13.14 -1.15
C LYS A 103 -29.92 12.03 -0.38
N PRO A 104 -31.08 12.30 0.25
CA PRO A 104 -31.85 11.25 0.92
C PRO A 104 -32.23 10.12 -0.04
N ILE A 105 -31.92 8.89 0.36
CA ILE A 105 -32.38 7.69 -0.35
C ILE A 105 -33.70 7.24 0.29
N GLY A 106 -34.63 6.76 -0.54
CA GLY A 106 -36.00 6.40 -0.12
C GLY A 106 -36.09 5.47 1.10
N ASN A 107 -37.30 5.38 1.67
CA ASN A 107 -37.51 4.72 2.96
C ASN A 107 -37.31 3.19 2.93
N GLN A 108 -37.40 2.54 1.78
CA GLN A 108 -37.22 1.10 1.66
C GLN A 108 -35.74 0.76 1.43
N ILE A 109 -35.21 -0.16 2.23
CA ILE A 109 -33.89 -0.76 2.02
C ILE A 109 -34.14 -2.04 1.20
N THR A 110 -33.57 -2.13 0.01
CA THR A 110 -33.72 -3.26 -0.91
C THR A 110 -32.34 -3.74 -1.35
N GLY A 111 -32.25 -4.97 -1.88
CA GLY A 111 -30.99 -5.50 -2.41
C GLY A 111 -30.38 -4.63 -3.52
N ASP A 112 -31.22 -3.93 -4.27
CA ASP A 112 -30.79 -3.09 -5.40
C ASP A 112 -30.25 -1.72 -4.98
N ASN A 113 -30.78 -1.13 -3.90
CA ASN A 113 -30.39 0.20 -3.47
C ASN A 113 -29.35 0.22 -2.34
N ILE A 114 -29.02 -0.94 -1.77
CA ILE A 114 -28.15 -1.04 -0.59
C ILE A 114 -26.75 -0.47 -0.83
N LYS A 115 -26.26 -0.52 -2.08
CA LYS A 115 -24.96 0.03 -2.50
C LYS A 115 -24.97 1.55 -2.70
N ASN A 116 -26.15 2.18 -2.73
CA ASN A 116 -26.28 3.61 -2.95
C ASN A 116 -26.07 4.39 -1.64
N PHE A 117 -26.31 3.77 -0.48
CA PHE A 117 -26.13 4.40 0.82
C PHE A 117 -24.64 4.68 1.08
N LYS A 118 -24.31 5.94 1.36
CA LYS A 118 -22.94 6.36 1.66
C LYS A 118 -22.77 7.06 3.00
N TYR A 119 -23.80 7.75 3.47
CA TYR A 119 -23.75 8.48 4.74
C TYR A 119 -24.98 8.19 5.59
N ALA A 120 -24.80 8.16 6.92
CA ALA A 120 -25.88 8.25 7.88
C ALA A 120 -25.69 9.48 8.76
N VAL A 121 -26.63 10.42 8.72
CA VAL A 121 -26.54 11.71 9.44
C VAL A 121 -27.58 11.78 10.54
N LYS A 122 -27.16 11.99 11.78
CA LYS A 122 -28.04 12.37 12.89
C LYS A 122 -27.74 13.81 13.25
N SER A 123 -28.70 14.70 13.00
CA SER A 123 -28.54 16.10 13.33
C SER A 123 -29.87 16.79 13.59
N ASN A 124 -29.80 17.99 14.15
CA ASN A 124 -30.96 18.84 14.39
C ASN A 124 -31.58 19.43 13.10
N LYS A 125 -30.83 19.46 11.99
CA LYS A 125 -31.31 19.96 10.68
C LYS A 125 -31.58 18.78 9.75
N GLN A 126 -32.80 18.70 9.23
CA GLN A 126 -33.13 17.68 8.23
C GLN A 126 -32.54 18.06 6.87
N ILE A 127 -31.85 17.11 6.23
CA ILE A 127 -31.32 17.25 4.87
C ILE A 127 -32.39 16.79 3.89
N THR A 128 -32.70 17.65 2.93
CA THR A 128 -33.72 17.44 1.91
C THR A 128 -33.08 17.23 0.53
N ALA A 129 -33.84 16.72 -0.44
CA ALA A 129 -33.34 16.51 -1.80
C ALA A 129 -32.89 17.81 -2.50
N ASN A 130 -33.41 18.97 -2.08
CA ASN A 130 -33.07 20.27 -2.67
C ASN A 130 -31.82 20.89 -2.04
N ASP A 131 -31.33 20.37 -0.91
CA ASP A 131 -30.18 20.95 -0.23
C ASP A 131 -28.88 20.64 -0.98
N HIS A 132 -28.03 21.65 -1.11
CA HIS A 132 -26.64 21.49 -1.49
C HIS A 132 -25.81 21.23 -0.24
N VAL A 133 -25.25 20.03 -0.14
CA VAL A 133 -24.49 19.61 1.03
C VAL A 133 -23.06 19.27 0.64
N THR A 134 -22.11 19.86 1.36
CA THR A 134 -20.69 19.51 1.28
C THR A 134 -20.14 19.20 2.67
N LEU A 135 -19.14 18.33 2.73
CA LEU A 135 -18.41 18.02 3.96
C LEU A 135 -17.07 18.75 3.94
N GLU A 136 -16.87 19.62 4.94
CA GLU A 136 -15.60 20.31 5.18
C GLU A 136 -14.90 19.68 6.38
N THR A 137 -13.61 19.35 6.20
CA THR A 137 -12.75 18.77 7.23
C THR A 137 -11.37 19.45 7.18
N PRO A 138 -10.65 19.54 8.32
CA PRO A 138 -9.28 20.07 8.33
C PRO A 138 -8.27 19.10 7.67
N PHE A 139 -8.66 17.83 7.50
CA PHE A 139 -7.90 16.76 6.85
C PHE A 139 -8.55 16.34 5.53
N SER A 140 -7.82 15.57 4.72
CA SER A 140 -8.39 14.94 3.51
C SER A 140 -9.04 13.59 3.82
N ILE A 141 -10.11 13.24 3.13
CA ILE A 141 -10.75 11.92 3.23
C ILE A 141 -10.36 11.10 1.99
N TRP A 142 -9.66 9.99 2.19
CA TRP A 142 -9.25 9.10 1.11
C TRP A 142 -10.18 7.89 1.00
N ASP A 143 -11.15 8.00 0.09
CA ASP A 143 -12.21 7.01 -0.12
C ASP A 143 -12.42 6.73 -1.62
N PRO A 144 -11.39 6.24 -2.33
CA PRO A 144 -11.48 5.99 -3.76
C PRO A 144 -12.35 4.76 -4.06
N SER A 145 -12.82 4.65 -5.30
CA SER A 145 -13.30 3.35 -5.79
C SER A 145 -12.14 2.35 -5.81
N LYS A 146 -12.42 1.06 -5.62
CA LYS A 146 -11.38 0.01 -5.66
C LYS A 146 -10.74 -0.18 -7.04
N GLY A 147 -11.38 0.33 -8.08
CA GLY A 147 -10.93 0.18 -9.46
C GLY A 147 -11.92 0.72 -10.49
N ILE A 148 -11.72 0.28 -11.73
CA ILE A 148 -12.53 0.63 -12.90
C ILE A 148 -13.40 -0.59 -13.26
N GLN A 149 -14.71 -0.40 -13.36
CA GLN A 149 -15.64 -1.48 -13.76
C GLN A 149 -15.60 -1.69 -15.27
N LEU A 150 -15.22 -2.89 -15.70
CA LEU A 150 -15.15 -3.34 -17.09
C LEU A 150 -16.16 -4.47 -17.31
N GLY A 151 -17.44 -4.13 -17.45
CA GLY A 151 -18.52 -5.11 -17.54
C GLY A 151 -18.60 -5.96 -16.26
N PRO A 152 -18.45 -7.30 -16.32
CA PRO A 152 -18.51 -8.16 -15.15
C PRO A 152 -17.22 -8.19 -14.31
N ILE A 153 -16.12 -7.57 -14.77
CA ILE A 153 -14.80 -7.63 -14.11
C ILE A 153 -14.42 -6.23 -13.62
N THR A 154 -13.89 -6.15 -12.40
CA THR A 154 -13.31 -4.91 -11.85
C THR A 154 -11.80 -4.93 -12.06
N LEU A 155 -11.27 -3.94 -12.78
CA LEU A 155 -9.83 -3.69 -12.86
C LEU A 155 -9.39 -2.88 -11.64
N HIS A 156 -8.83 -3.56 -10.64
CA HIS A 156 -8.36 -2.92 -9.41
C HIS A 156 -7.17 -1.98 -9.65
N PHE A 157 -7.17 -0.82 -8.98
CA PHE A 157 -6.05 0.12 -9.07
C PHE A 157 -4.74 -0.49 -8.59
N TYR A 158 -4.78 -1.35 -7.57
CA TYR A 158 -3.62 -2.10 -7.12
C TYR A 158 -3.00 -2.95 -8.24
N SER A 159 -3.83 -3.70 -8.97
CA SER A 159 -3.40 -4.50 -10.12
C SER A 159 -2.84 -3.62 -11.24
N LEU A 160 -3.45 -2.45 -11.49
CA LEU A 160 -2.95 -1.49 -12.46
C LEU A 160 -1.56 -0.95 -12.08
N MET A 161 -1.31 -0.72 -10.78
CA MET A 161 0.01 -0.32 -10.30
C MET A 161 1.07 -1.41 -10.54
N PHE A 162 0.71 -2.69 -10.41
CA PHE A 162 1.59 -3.80 -10.80
C PHE A 162 1.89 -3.80 -12.31
N VAL A 163 0.88 -3.58 -13.15
CA VAL A 163 1.06 -3.46 -14.60
C VAL A 163 2.00 -2.29 -14.94
N LEU A 164 1.83 -1.14 -14.29
CA LEU A 164 2.74 0.00 -14.47
C LEU A 164 4.16 -0.30 -14.00
N ALA A 165 4.33 -0.95 -12.85
CA ALA A 165 5.64 -1.35 -12.32
C ALA A 165 6.41 -2.23 -13.31
N PHE A 166 5.78 -3.29 -13.82
CA PHE A 166 6.39 -4.21 -14.78
C PHE A 166 6.56 -3.59 -16.16
N GLY A 167 5.55 -2.87 -16.66
CA GLY A 167 5.58 -2.24 -17.98
C GLY A 167 6.65 -1.15 -18.10
N LEU A 168 6.69 -0.22 -17.14
CA LEU A 168 7.76 0.79 -17.10
C LEU A 168 9.12 0.15 -16.83
N GLY A 169 9.16 -0.91 -16.02
CA GLY A 169 10.37 -1.69 -15.80
C GLY A 169 10.94 -2.28 -17.08
N TYR A 170 10.10 -2.86 -17.94
CA TYR A 170 10.50 -3.36 -19.25
C TYR A 170 11.07 -2.24 -20.13
N VAL A 171 10.39 -1.10 -20.20
CA VAL A 171 10.82 0.06 -21.01
C VAL A 171 12.18 0.59 -20.54
N ILE A 172 12.36 0.76 -19.23
CA ILE A 172 13.62 1.23 -18.65
C ILE A 172 14.73 0.19 -18.85
N MET A 173 14.43 -1.09 -18.67
CA MET A 173 15.41 -2.16 -18.83
C MET A 173 15.86 -2.33 -20.30
N SER A 174 14.95 -2.17 -21.27
CA SER A 174 15.31 -2.10 -22.69
C SER A 174 16.29 -0.96 -22.96
N LYS A 175 16.05 0.21 -22.36
CA LYS A 175 16.95 1.36 -22.45
C LYS A 175 18.31 1.09 -21.80
N ILE A 176 18.35 0.44 -20.64
CA ILE A 176 19.59 -0.02 -19.99
C ILE A 176 20.37 -0.95 -20.92
N PHE A 177 19.72 -1.93 -21.54
CA PHE A 177 20.38 -2.87 -22.46
C PHE A 177 20.97 -2.17 -23.68
N LYS A 178 20.25 -1.18 -24.25
CA LYS A 178 20.79 -0.35 -25.35
C LYS A 178 22.01 0.46 -24.91
N ILE A 179 21.98 1.05 -23.71
CA ILE A 179 23.09 1.83 -23.14
C ILE A 179 24.32 0.96 -22.87
N ASP A 180 24.11 -0.29 -22.47
CA ASP A 180 25.17 -1.23 -22.12
C ASP A 180 25.61 -2.11 -23.30
N ASN A 181 25.08 -1.88 -24.50
CA ASN A 181 25.32 -2.70 -25.69
C ASN A 181 25.09 -4.20 -25.44
N VAL A 182 23.99 -4.51 -24.74
CA VAL A 182 23.50 -5.88 -24.49
C VAL A 182 22.40 -6.20 -25.49
N ASN A 183 22.51 -7.35 -26.15
CA ASN A 183 21.55 -7.83 -27.12
C ASN A 183 20.14 -7.90 -26.51
N GLN A 184 19.16 -7.32 -27.20
CA GLN A 184 17.77 -7.24 -26.72
C GLN A 184 17.12 -8.62 -26.54
N LYS A 185 17.64 -9.68 -27.18
CA LYS A 185 17.16 -11.05 -26.98
C LYS A 185 17.20 -11.51 -25.52
N TYR A 186 18.06 -10.90 -24.69
CA TYR A 186 18.17 -11.22 -23.28
C TYR A 186 17.14 -10.50 -22.40
N LEU A 187 16.40 -9.53 -22.94
CA LEU A 187 15.46 -8.71 -22.17
C LEU A 187 14.17 -9.47 -21.87
N GLU A 188 13.60 -10.10 -22.90
CA GLU A 188 12.34 -10.83 -22.78
C GLU A 188 12.44 -11.99 -21.78
N PRO A 189 13.49 -12.83 -21.77
CA PRO A 189 13.62 -13.84 -20.73
C PRO A 189 13.75 -13.25 -19.32
N LEU A 190 14.47 -12.13 -19.15
CA LEU A 190 14.56 -11.47 -17.83
C LEU A 190 13.16 -11.05 -17.35
N PHE A 191 12.41 -10.35 -18.21
CA PHE A 191 11.07 -9.88 -17.90
C PHE A 191 10.13 -11.04 -17.59
N THR A 192 10.04 -12.03 -18.48
CA THR A 192 9.12 -13.16 -18.37
C THR A 192 9.38 -13.98 -17.12
N TRP A 193 10.64 -14.36 -16.88
CA TRP A 193 10.96 -15.15 -15.69
C TRP A 193 10.75 -14.36 -14.39
N THR A 194 11.06 -13.05 -14.36
CA THR A 194 10.83 -12.23 -13.16
C THR A 194 9.34 -12.04 -12.90
N LEU A 195 8.53 -11.81 -13.93
CA LEU A 195 7.08 -11.67 -13.81
C LEU A 195 6.43 -12.95 -13.29
N ILE A 196 6.72 -14.09 -13.94
CA ILE A 196 6.21 -15.41 -13.54
C ILE A 196 6.69 -15.76 -12.13
N GLY A 197 7.98 -15.58 -11.85
CA GLY A 197 8.56 -15.85 -10.53
C GLY A 197 7.92 -15.00 -9.44
N THR A 198 7.65 -13.72 -9.70
CA THR A 198 7.00 -12.84 -8.72
C THR A 198 5.57 -13.30 -8.41
N ILE A 199 4.75 -13.54 -9.44
CA ILE A 199 3.33 -13.91 -9.27
C ILE A 199 3.22 -15.30 -8.63
N LEU A 200 3.88 -16.31 -9.21
CA LEU A 200 3.83 -17.68 -8.70
C LEU A 200 4.49 -17.79 -7.33
N GLY A 201 5.64 -17.13 -7.14
CA GLY A 201 6.33 -17.11 -5.85
C GLY A 201 5.47 -16.49 -4.75
N ALA A 202 4.82 -15.35 -5.03
CA ALA A 202 3.93 -14.72 -4.07
C ALA A 202 2.74 -15.62 -3.70
N ARG A 203 2.11 -16.22 -4.71
CA ARG A 203 0.95 -17.10 -4.50
C ARG A 203 1.33 -18.37 -3.77
N LEU A 204 2.40 -19.06 -4.18
CA LEU A 204 2.89 -20.26 -3.51
C LEU A 204 3.34 -19.97 -2.09
N GLY A 205 4.04 -18.86 -1.85
CA GLY A 205 4.38 -18.45 -0.49
C GLY A 205 3.14 -18.29 0.37
N HIS A 206 2.09 -17.64 -0.15
CA HIS A 206 0.86 -17.49 0.61
C HIS A 206 0.21 -18.84 0.94
N VAL A 207 0.04 -19.70 -0.07
CA VAL A 207 -0.59 -21.01 0.09
C VAL A 207 0.22 -21.89 1.04
N ILE A 208 1.53 -21.96 0.90
CA ILE A 208 2.38 -22.84 1.74
C ILE A 208 2.37 -22.40 3.20
N PHE A 209 2.46 -21.10 3.49
CA PHE A 209 2.65 -20.62 4.86
C PHE A 209 1.35 -20.27 5.59
N TYR A 210 0.28 -19.89 4.86
CA TYR A 210 -0.94 -19.37 5.49
C TYR A 210 -2.19 -20.19 5.15
N GLN A 211 -2.25 -20.84 3.98
CA GLN A 211 -3.45 -21.57 3.53
C GLN A 211 -3.13 -22.90 2.81
N PRO A 212 -2.42 -23.85 3.46
CA PRO A 212 -1.98 -25.09 2.81
C PRO A 212 -3.13 -26.00 2.39
N GLU A 213 -4.31 -25.86 3.00
CA GLU A 213 -5.54 -26.58 2.66
C GLU A 213 -5.97 -26.38 1.20
N LEU A 214 -5.62 -25.25 0.56
CA LEU A 214 -5.96 -24.99 -0.84
C LEU A 214 -5.37 -26.02 -1.81
N PHE A 215 -4.24 -26.67 -1.46
CA PHE A 215 -3.70 -27.76 -2.29
C PHE A 215 -4.65 -28.95 -2.40
N LYS A 216 -5.56 -29.14 -1.43
CA LYS A 216 -6.54 -30.22 -1.45
C LYS A 216 -7.92 -29.74 -1.87
N GLU A 217 -8.34 -28.57 -1.37
CA GLU A 217 -9.71 -28.09 -1.53
C GLU A 217 -9.97 -27.37 -2.85
N ASP A 218 -8.96 -26.70 -3.42
CA ASP A 218 -9.11 -25.92 -4.66
C ASP A 218 -7.76 -25.81 -5.38
N PHE A 219 -7.19 -26.97 -5.77
CA PHE A 219 -5.83 -27.09 -6.27
C PHE A 219 -5.49 -26.13 -7.43
N TRP A 220 -6.42 -25.95 -8.38
CA TRP A 220 -6.19 -25.07 -9.53
C TRP A 220 -6.11 -23.59 -9.14
N SER A 221 -6.78 -23.17 -8.06
CA SER A 221 -6.70 -21.80 -7.53
C SER A 221 -5.32 -21.43 -6.97
N VAL A 222 -4.45 -22.42 -6.74
CA VAL A 222 -3.07 -22.19 -6.31
C VAL A 222 -2.24 -21.62 -7.47
N PHE A 223 -2.54 -22.02 -8.71
CA PHE A 223 -1.72 -21.67 -9.88
C PHE A 223 -2.42 -20.74 -10.87
N LEU A 224 -3.76 -20.69 -10.84
CA LEU A 224 -4.59 -19.94 -11.76
C LEU A 224 -5.47 -18.94 -11.00
N PRO A 225 -5.81 -17.79 -11.61
CA PRO A 225 -6.66 -16.75 -11.01
C PRO A 225 -8.16 -17.13 -11.02
N ILE A 226 -8.46 -18.38 -10.69
CA ILE A 226 -9.80 -18.95 -10.67
C ILE A 226 -10.04 -19.66 -9.34
N SER A 227 -11.29 -19.74 -8.92
CA SER A 227 -11.72 -20.72 -7.93
C SER A 227 -12.51 -21.81 -8.64
N THR A 228 -12.29 -23.06 -8.23
CA THR A 228 -13.07 -24.22 -8.67
C THR A 228 -14.05 -24.67 -7.59
N LYS A 229 -13.96 -24.11 -6.38
CA LYS A 229 -14.88 -24.34 -5.27
C LYS A 229 -16.23 -23.67 -5.59
N ASN A 230 -17.29 -24.47 -5.65
CA ASN A 230 -18.66 -24.05 -6.00
C ASN A 230 -18.82 -23.55 -7.46
N GLY A 231 -18.06 -24.11 -8.40
CA GLY A 231 -18.11 -23.78 -9.83
C GLY A 231 -16.89 -22.98 -10.30
N LEU A 232 -16.76 -22.79 -11.62
CA LEU A 232 -15.62 -22.08 -12.20
C LEU A 232 -15.86 -20.57 -12.16
N LYS A 233 -15.14 -19.87 -11.28
CA LYS A 233 -15.26 -18.41 -11.10
C LYS A 233 -13.89 -17.76 -11.26
N PHE A 234 -13.80 -16.70 -12.06
CA PHE A 234 -12.62 -15.84 -12.07
C PHE A 234 -12.56 -15.05 -10.77
N THR A 235 -11.50 -15.23 -10.00
CA THR A 235 -11.27 -14.59 -8.70
C THR A 235 -10.07 -13.65 -8.69
N GLY A 236 -9.22 -13.71 -9.73
CA GLY A 236 -7.91 -13.08 -9.68
C GLY A 236 -6.95 -13.84 -8.77
N PHE A 237 -5.71 -13.37 -8.68
CA PHE A 237 -4.78 -13.82 -7.63
C PHE A 237 -5.00 -12.98 -6.38
N SER A 238 -5.71 -13.54 -5.40
CA SER A 238 -5.75 -13.04 -4.02
C SER A 238 -4.76 -13.85 -3.15
N GLY A 239 -4.43 -13.36 -1.96
CA GLY A 239 -3.48 -14.06 -1.07
C GLY A 239 -2.08 -14.16 -1.68
N LEU A 240 -1.31 -13.08 -1.57
CA LEU A 240 0.03 -12.95 -2.13
C LEU A 240 1.02 -12.64 -1.01
N ALA A 241 2.04 -13.49 -0.82
CA ALA A 241 3.06 -13.33 0.20
C ALA A 241 4.36 -12.76 -0.39
N SER A 242 4.79 -11.60 0.13
CA SER A 242 6.02 -10.92 -0.32
C SER A 242 7.30 -11.77 -0.17
N HIS A 243 7.38 -12.59 0.87
CA HIS A 243 8.52 -13.48 1.12
C HIS A 243 8.65 -14.56 0.04
N GLY A 244 7.52 -15.14 -0.39
CA GLY A 244 7.49 -16.11 -1.50
C GLY A 244 7.92 -15.49 -2.83
N ALA A 245 7.43 -14.27 -3.13
CA ALA A 245 7.91 -13.51 -4.29
C ALA A 245 9.43 -13.25 -4.22
N THR A 246 9.93 -12.86 -3.05
CA THR A 246 11.36 -12.55 -2.86
C THR A 246 12.24 -13.77 -3.14
N ILE A 247 11.90 -14.93 -2.58
CA ILE A 247 12.63 -16.19 -2.81
C ILE A 247 12.62 -16.54 -4.30
N ALA A 248 11.45 -16.50 -4.94
CA ALA A 248 11.32 -16.83 -6.36
C ALA A 248 12.12 -15.85 -7.25
N VAL A 249 12.09 -14.55 -6.96
CA VAL A 249 12.86 -13.55 -7.71
C VAL A 249 14.37 -13.75 -7.54
N ILE A 250 14.85 -14.15 -6.36
CA ILE A 250 16.27 -14.51 -6.16
C ILE A 250 16.63 -15.72 -7.04
N ILE A 251 15.84 -16.80 -6.99
CA ILE A 251 16.08 -18.01 -7.78
C ILE A 251 16.07 -17.68 -9.28
N THR A 252 15.06 -16.94 -9.73
CA THR A 252 14.94 -16.47 -11.11
C THR A 252 16.14 -15.62 -11.53
N THR A 253 16.60 -14.70 -10.68
CA THR A 253 17.76 -13.85 -10.99
C THR A 253 19.01 -14.70 -11.15
N LEU A 254 19.24 -15.68 -10.27
CA LEU A 254 20.38 -16.60 -10.37
C LEU A 254 20.28 -17.47 -11.64
N TYR A 255 19.10 -18.03 -11.92
CA TYR A 255 18.86 -18.81 -13.13
C TYR A 255 19.12 -17.99 -14.40
N TYR A 256 18.55 -16.78 -14.49
CA TYR A 256 18.79 -15.86 -15.59
C TYR A 256 20.28 -15.54 -15.73
N SER A 257 20.93 -15.19 -14.63
CA SER A 257 22.34 -14.80 -14.60
C SER A 257 23.26 -15.90 -15.08
N PHE A 258 23.06 -17.14 -14.61
CA PHE A 258 23.97 -18.25 -14.89
C PHE A 258 23.66 -19.00 -16.18
N LYS A 259 22.37 -19.13 -16.54
CA LYS A 259 21.95 -19.96 -17.68
C LYS A 259 21.63 -19.15 -18.93
N ILE A 260 21.08 -17.95 -18.78
CA ILE A 260 20.58 -17.16 -19.91
C ILE A 260 21.62 -16.12 -20.33
N ILE A 261 21.85 -15.09 -19.51
CA ILE A 261 22.74 -13.98 -19.87
C ILE A 261 24.22 -14.30 -19.62
N LYS A 262 24.52 -15.29 -18.77
CA LYS A 262 25.88 -15.71 -18.41
C LYS A 262 26.74 -14.52 -17.94
N LYS A 263 26.19 -13.68 -17.07
CA LYS A 263 26.89 -12.57 -16.40
C LYS A 263 26.88 -12.81 -14.89
N ASN A 264 27.67 -12.02 -14.16
CA ASN A 264 27.68 -12.04 -12.70
C ASN A 264 26.28 -11.65 -12.17
N PRO A 265 25.69 -12.37 -11.18
CA PRO A 265 24.41 -11.98 -10.58
C PRO A 265 24.35 -10.54 -10.08
N LEU A 266 25.46 -10.02 -9.54
CA LEU A 266 25.55 -8.62 -9.09
C LEU A 266 25.38 -7.62 -10.24
N TRP A 267 25.80 -7.97 -11.45
CA TRP A 267 25.58 -7.14 -12.64
C TRP A 267 24.09 -7.03 -12.99
N VAL A 268 23.35 -8.15 -12.84
CA VAL A 268 21.90 -8.19 -13.07
C VAL A 268 21.19 -7.37 -11.99
N LEU A 269 21.56 -7.60 -10.73
CA LEU A 269 20.98 -6.91 -9.57
C LEU A 269 21.23 -5.39 -9.60
N ASP A 270 22.39 -4.91 -10.06
CA ASP A 270 22.64 -3.47 -10.22
C ASP A 270 21.61 -2.79 -11.14
N ARG A 271 21.15 -3.49 -12.17
CA ARG A 271 20.21 -2.95 -13.17
C ARG A 271 18.77 -3.17 -12.77
N VAL A 272 18.46 -4.35 -12.24
CA VAL A 272 17.15 -4.67 -11.68
C VAL A 272 16.85 -3.76 -10.48
N GLY A 273 17.82 -3.44 -9.62
CA GLY A 273 17.64 -2.55 -8.48
C GLY A 273 17.14 -1.15 -8.87
N ILE A 274 17.59 -0.61 -10.01
CA ILE A 274 17.08 0.66 -10.56
C ILE A 274 15.59 0.52 -10.86
N VAL A 275 15.20 -0.52 -11.58
CA VAL A 275 13.82 -0.76 -12.00
C VAL A 275 12.92 -1.08 -10.79
N VAL A 276 13.41 -1.86 -9.83
CA VAL A 276 12.68 -2.23 -8.61
C VAL A 276 12.44 -1.02 -7.72
N ALA A 277 13.34 -0.04 -7.65
CA ALA A 277 13.06 1.21 -6.93
C ALA A 277 11.82 1.92 -7.48
N LEU A 278 11.69 2.00 -8.81
CA LEU A 278 10.48 2.55 -9.43
C LEU A 278 9.26 1.65 -9.22
N GLY A 279 9.42 0.33 -9.35
CA GLY A 279 8.34 -0.62 -9.06
C GLY A 279 7.81 -0.51 -7.63
N GLY A 280 8.71 -0.34 -6.65
CA GLY A 280 8.36 -0.11 -5.25
C GLY A 280 7.50 1.14 -5.04
N THR A 281 7.71 2.19 -5.84
CA THR A 281 6.84 3.38 -5.84
C THR A 281 5.40 2.99 -6.17
N PHE A 282 5.19 2.29 -7.29
CA PHE A 282 3.85 1.89 -7.72
C PHE A 282 3.20 0.92 -6.73
N VAL A 283 3.96 0.02 -6.13
CA VAL A 283 3.44 -0.85 -5.06
C VAL A 283 2.90 -0.01 -3.90
N ARG A 284 3.64 1.01 -3.44
CA ARG A 284 3.18 1.90 -2.36
C ARG A 284 1.96 2.73 -2.77
N LEU A 285 1.90 3.20 -4.02
CA LEU A 285 0.70 3.87 -4.55
C LEU A 285 -0.50 2.91 -4.58
N GLY A 286 -0.27 1.63 -4.90
CA GLY A 286 -1.28 0.58 -4.79
C GLY A 286 -1.80 0.45 -3.35
N ASN A 287 -0.90 0.34 -2.37
CA ASN A 287 -1.29 0.27 -0.96
C ASN A 287 -2.06 1.53 -0.52
N PHE A 288 -1.71 2.69 -1.06
CA PHE A 288 -2.46 3.93 -0.82
C PHE A 288 -3.90 3.83 -1.35
N PHE A 289 -4.12 3.37 -2.59
CA PHE A 289 -5.47 3.12 -3.12
C PHE A 289 -6.26 2.12 -2.27
N ASN A 290 -5.60 1.11 -1.71
CA ASN A 290 -6.23 0.11 -0.84
C ASN A 290 -6.40 0.55 0.62
N SER A 291 -5.92 1.73 1.03
CA SER A 291 -5.89 2.16 2.44
C SER A 291 -5.13 1.19 3.37
N GLU A 292 -4.06 0.56 2.87
CA GLU A 292 -3.22 -0.39 3.59
C GLU A 292 -1.87 0.24 3.98
N ILE A 293 -1.24 -0.22 5.06
CA ILE A 293 0.11 0.25 5.46
C ILE A 293 0.09 1.74 5.83
N ILE A 294 -0.95 2.14 6.56
CA ILE A 294 -1.19 3.50 7.03
C ILE A 294 -0.33 3.87 8.26
N GLY A 295 -0.29 5.16 8.55
CA GLY A 295 0.45 5.71 9.67
C GLY A 295 -0.29 5.69 11.01
N LYS A 296 0.44 6.15 12.02
CA LYS A 296 -0.09 6.51 13.33
C LYS A 296 -1.06 7.69 13.21
N PRO A 297 -1.97 7.86 14.17
CA PRO A 297 -2.83 9.04 14.24
C PRO A 297 -2.00 10.33 14.25
N ILE A 298 -2.49 11.35 13.58
CA ILE A 298 -1.85 12.67 13.43
C ILE A 298 -2.85 13.77 13.76
N ASP A 299 -2.35 14.97 14.09
CA ASP A 299 -3.15 16.19 14.17
C ASP A 299 -4.01 16.41 12.91
N PRO A 300 -5.34 16.54 13.04
CA PRO A 300 -6.28 16.83 11.94
C PRO A 300 -5.92 18.04 11.07
N THR A 301 -5.19 19.02 11.62
CA THR A 301 -4.78 20.25 10.93
C THR A 301 -3.45 20.11 10.20
N SER A 302 -2.76 18.99 10.38
CA SER A 302 -1.52 18.72 9.64
C SER A 302 -1.79 18.64 8.14
N PRO A 303 -0.92 19.19 7.28
CA PRO A 303 -1.07 19.09 5.83
C PRO A 303 -0.98 17.65 5.31
N PHE A 304 -0.52 16.71 6.14
CA PHE A 304 -0.45 15.29 5.82
C PHE A 304 -1.57 14.48 6.46
N ALA A 305 -2.56 15.11 7.11
CA ALA A 305 -3.65 14.39 7.74
C ALA A 305 -4.60 13.80 6.68
N ILE A 306 -4.67 12.47 6.63
CA ILE A 306 -5.62 11.75 5.77
C ILE A 306 -6.44 10.77 6.61
N LEU A 307 -7.75 10.88 6.55
CA LEU A 307 -8.68 9.88 7.10
C LEU A 307 -8.95 8.82 6.03
N PHE A 308 -8.80 7.55 6.40
CA PHE A 308 -8.96 6.40 5.51
C PHE A 308 -10.21 5.60 5.92
N PRO A 309 -11.42 5.89 5.40
CA PRO A 309 -12.64 5.18 5.78
C PRO A 309 -12.56 3.68 5.60
N GLN A 310 -11.83 3.24 4.56
CA GLN A 310 -11.68 1.86 4.13
C GLN A 310 -10.50 1.14 4.80
N GLN A 311 -9.82 1.74 5.79
CA GLN A 311 -8.71 1.08 6.48
C GLN A 311 -9.14 -0.24 7.13
N SER A 312 -8.22 -1.20 7.24
CA SER A 312 -8.46 -2.42 8.03
C SER A 312 -8.69 -2.08 9.50
N SER A 313 -9.53 -2.88 10.15
CA SER A 313 -9.83 -2.77 11.59
C SER A 313 -8.64 -3.10 12.48
N GLU A 314 -7.62 -3.78 11.94
CA GLU A 314 -6.33 -4.02 12.62
C GLU A 314 -5.65 -2.70 13.05
N TYR A 315 -5.97 -1.59 12.38
CA TYR A 315 -5.46 -0.27 12.69
C TYR A 315 -6.28 0.45 13.77
N GLY A 316 -7.31 -0.18 14.35
CA GLY A 316 -8.18 0.41 15.34
C GLY A 316 -9.09 1.50 14.78
N ALA A 317 -9.33 2.56 15.56
CA ALA A 317 -10.27 3.62 15.20
C ALA A 317 -9.89 4.33 13.88
N THR A 318 -10.91 4.66 13.09
CA THR A 318 -10.76 5.39 11.82
C THR A 318 -10.64 6.88 12.08
N VAL A 319 -9.40 7.35 12.10
CA VAL A 319 -9.01 8.72 12.45
C VAL A 319 -7.98 9.23 11.45
N PRO A 320 -7.74 10.55 11.34
CA PRO A 320 -6.68 11.09 10.51
C PRO A 320 -5.31 10.52 10.87
N ARG A 321 -4.58 10.07 9.86
CA ARG A 321 -3.29 9.37 9.98
C ARG A 321 -2.29 9.88 8.96
N TYR A 322 -1.00 9.63 9.23
CA TYR A 322 0.05 9.85 8.25
C TYR A 322 -0.13 8.92 7.03
N PRO A 323 -0.03 9.43 5.78
CA PRO A 323 -0.03 8.63 4.56
C PRO A 323 1.37 8.07 4.29
N THR A 324 1.83 7.19 5.18
CA THR A 324 3.19 6.61 5.14
C THR A 324 3.52 5.94 3.82
N GLN A 325 2.52 5.45 3.09
CA GLN A 325 2.68 4.91 1.74
C GLN A 325 3.19 5.97 0.76
N LEU A 326 2.68 7.20 0.82
CA LEU A 326 3.13 8.30 -0.04
C LEU A 326 4.56 8.73 0.30
N PHE A 327 4.94 8.70 1.58
CA PHE A 327 6.30 8.99 2.01
C PHE A 327 7.29 7.94 1.51
N GLU A 328 6.95 6.65 1.64
CA GLU A 328 7.75 5.56 1.06
C GLU A 328 7.82 5.68 -0.46
N ALA A 329 6.69 5.92 -1.14
CA ALA A 329 6.62 6.08 -2.59
C ALA A 329 7.54 7.22 -3.08
N PHE A 330 7.48 8.37 -2.42
CA PHE A 330 8.34 9.50 -2.73
C PHE A 330 9.83 9.16 -2.53
N GLY A 331 10.17 8.53 -1.41
CA GLY A 331 11.54 8.04 -1.17
C GLY A 331 12.03 7.10 -2.26
N TYR A 332 11.17 6.19 -2.74
CA TYR A 332 11.50 5.24 -3.80
C TYR A 332 11.65 5.91 -5.17
N ILE A 333 10.88 6.96 -5.48
CA ILE A 333 11.11 7.79 -6.68
C ILE A 333 12.47 8.49 -6.58
N CYS A 334 12.79 9.11 -5.44
CA CYS A 334 14.08 9.75 -5.23
C CYS A 334 15.24 8.75 -5.39
N LEU A 335 15.08 7.55 -4.85
CA LEU A 335 16.05 6.46 -5.01
C LEU A 335 16.20 6.05 -6.49
N PHE A 336 15.11 5.87 -7.21
CA PHE A 336 15.15 5.59 -8.65
C PHE A 336 15.91 6.67 -9.42
N VAL A 337 15.60 7.95 -9.18
CA VAL A 337 16.26 9.08 -9.84
C VAL A 337 17.76 9.10 -9.52
N LEU A 338 18.12 8.91 -8.25
CA LEU A 338 19.51 8.83 -7.82
C LEU A 338 20.27 7.70 -8.53
N LEU A 339 19.73 6.48 -8.51
CA LEU A 339 20.36 5.32 -9.14
C LEU A 339 20.45 5.50 -10.66
N TRP A 340 19.43 6.07 -11.29
CA TRP A 340 19.43 6.37 -12.72
C TRP A 340 20.50 7.39 -13.09
N ILE A 341 20.64 8.48 -12.32
CA ILE A 341 21.70 9.48 -12.53
C ILE A 341 23.07 8.84 -12.37
N LEU A 342 23.30 8.08 -11.30
CA LEU A 342 24.58 7.40 -11.06
C LEU A 342 24.90 6.40 -12.17
N TYR A 343 23.91 5.61 -12.59
CA TYR A 343 24.05 4.67 -13.71
C TYR A 343 24.40 5.39 -15.03
N ARG A 344 23.80 6.54 -15.32
CA ARG A 344 23.98 7.27 -16.59
C ARG A 344 25.21 8.16 -16.65
N LYS A 345 25.60 8.76 -15.52
CA LYS A 345 26.57 9.86 -15.47
C LYS A 345 27.91 9.46 -14.87
N THR A 346 28.05 8.23 -14.36
CA THR A 346 29.28 7.77 -13.72
C THR A 346 29.70 6.40 -14.25
N SER A 347 30.90 5.96 -13.87
CA SER A 347 31.41 4.61 -14.16
C SER A 347 30.88 3.52 -13.22
N LYS A 348 29.94 3.83 -12.31
CA LYS A 348 29.45 2.88 -11.30
C LYS A 348 28.74 1.66 -11.88
N LYS A 349 28.18 1.77 -13.08
CA LYS A 349 27.59 0.61 -13.80
C LYS A 349 28.59 -0.50 -14.17
N TYR A 350 29.89 -0.19 -14.11
CA TYR A 350 31.00 -1.12 -14.35
C TYR A 350 31.58 -1.70 -13.05
N GLN A 351 31.04 -1.33 -11.89
CA GLN A 351 31.47 -1.83 -10.58
C GLN A 351 30.37 -2.74 -10.02
N GLN A 352 30.41 -4.03 -10.38
CA GLN A 352 29.29 -4.95 -10.17
C GLN A 352 28.92 -5.08 -8.68
N GLY A 353 27.66 -4.79 -8.37
CA GLY A 353 27.07 -4.80 -7.03
C GLY A 353 27.03 -3.43 -6.36
N TRP A 354 27.73 -2.42 -6.88
CA TRP A 354 27.80 -1.11 -6.22
C TRP A 354 26.45 -0.39 -6.20
N LEU A 355 25.71 -0.40 -7.33
CA LEU A 355 24.40 0.24 -7.43
C LEU A 355 23.36 -0.52 -6.61
N PHE A 356 23.43 -1.86 -6.62
CA PHE A 356 22.55 -2.70 -5.83
C PHE A 356 22.78 -2.55 -4.31
N GLY A 357 24.03 -2.45 -3.88
CA GLY A 357 24.36 -2.19 -2.48
C GLY A 357 23.84 -0.83 -2.02
N LEU A 358 23.99 0.21 -2.86
CA LEU A 358 23.41 1.53 -2.58
C LEU A 358 21.87 1.49 -2.53
N PHE A 359 21.25 0.79 -3.49
CA PHE A 359 19.81 0.53 -3.51
C PHE A 359 19.35 -0.11 -2.20
N PHE A 360 20.03 -1.16 -1.71
CA PHE A 360 19.74 -1.79 -0.43
C PHE A 360 19.84 -0.79 0.72
N ILE A 361 20.96 -0.08 0.86
CA ILE A 361 21.14 0.87 1.97
C ILE A 361 20.01 1.89 2.00
N ILE A 362 19.70 2.53 0.87
CA ILE A 362 18.73 3.63 0.85
C ILE A 362 17.29 3.13 0.96
N LEU A 363 16.93 2.04 0.27
CA LEU A 363 15.58 1.48 0.37
C LEU A 363 15.25 1.10 1.81
N TRP A 364 16.18 0.42 2.48
CA TRP A 364 15.99 -0.01 3.86
C TRP A 364 16.14 1.15 4.86
N ALA A 365 16.90 2.20 4.54
CA ALA A 365 16.89 3.44 5.32
C ALA A 365 15.54 4.16 5.22
N ILE A 366 14.95 4.29 4.03
CA ILE A 366 13.61 4.87 3.84
C ILE A 366 12.60 4.10 4.70
N ARG A 367 12.62 2.75 4.61
CA ARG A 367 11.77 1.91 5.45
C ARG A 367 12.00 2.20 6.93
N PHE A 368 13.25 2.16 7.40
CA PHE A 368 13.60 2.39 8.81
C PHE A 368 13.04 3.72 9.35
N PHE A 369 13.17 4.81 8.58
CA PHE A 369 12.70 6.13 8.99
C PHE A 369 11.17 6.27 8.90
N VAL A 370 10.53 5.77 7.85
CA VAL A 370 9.07 5.87 7.73
C VAL A 370 8.37 4.99 8.77
N GLU A 371 9.00 3.89 9.21
CA GLU A 371 8.45 2.99 10.22
C GLU A 371 8.20 3.69 11.58
N PHE A 372 8.88 4.81 11.89
CA PHE A 372 8.55 5.61 13.09
C PHE A 372 7.13 6.19 13.04
N LEU A 373 6.64 6.48 11.84
CA LEU A 373 5.32 7.05 11.58
C LEU A 373 4.26 5.97 11.29
N LYS A 374 4.65 4.71 11.12
CA LYS A 374 3.74 3.62 10.73
C LYS A 374 3.02 3.00 11.91
N MET A 375 1.82 2.52 11.65
CA MET A 375 1.12 1.66 12.59
C MET A 375 1.64 0.21 12.43
N PRO A 376 1.90 -0.52 13.54
CA PRO A 376 2.28 -1.92 13.46
C PRO A 376 1.20 -2.74 12.76
N GLN A 377 1.65 -3.69 11.93
CA GLN A 377 0.81 -4.59 11.15
C GLN A 377 0.66 -5.89 11.92
N GLY A 378 -0.37 -5.96 12.78
CA GLY A 378 -0.53 -7.04 13.75
C GLY A 378 0.40 -6.91 14.95
N ASP A 379 0.63 -8.03 15.65
CA ASP A 379 1.43 -8.05 16.86
C ASP A 379 2.91 -7.75 16.58
N GLU A 380 3.51 -6.86 17.35
CA GLU A 380 4.94 -6.60 17.25
C GLU A 380 5.73 -7.79 17.84
N PHE A 381 6.30 -8.61 16.96
CA PHE A 381 7.10 -9.77 17.36
C PHE A 381 8.50 -9.42 17.89
N ILE A 382 9.05 -8.26 17.53
CA ILE A 382 10.41 -7.86 17.90
C ILE A 382 10.42 -6.41 18.37
N GLN A 383 10.71 -6.22 19.65
CA GLN A 383 11.05 -4.91 20.23
C GLN A 383 12.45 -5.00 20.85
N ILE A 384 13.44 -4.39 20.19
CA ILE A 384 14.82 -4.37 20.68
C ILE A 384 15.30 -2.93 20.76
N GLY A 385 15.64 -2.47 21.97
CA GLY A 385 16.23 -1.14 22.18
C GLY A 385 15.33 0.02 21.75
N GLY A 386 14.00 -0.14 21.81
CA GLY A 386 13.02 0.86 21.37
C GLY A 386 12.75 0.89 19.86
N LEU A 387 13.32 -0.05 19.10
CA LEU A 387 13.03 -0.24 17.67
C LEU A 387 11.99 -1.35 17.48
N ASN A 388 11.07 -1.12 16.54
CA ASN A 388 10.06 -2.11 16.16
C ASN A 388 10.58 -3.14 15.14
N THR A 389 9.75 -4.15 14.85
CA THR A 389 10.08 -5.24 13.93
C THR A 389 10.57 -4.73 12.57
N GLY A 390 9.88 -3.75 11.97
CA GLY A 390 10.24 -3.21 10.66
C GLY A 390 11.62 -2.53 10.65
N GLN A 391 11.95 -1.83 11.74
CA GLN A 391 13.24 -1.16 11.93
C GLN A 391 14.38 -2.16 12.17
N VAL A 392 14.17 -3.12 13.07
CA VAL A 392 15.17 -4.15 13.36
C VAL A 392 15.51 -4.95 12.11
N LEU A 393 14.51 -5.34 11.33
CA LEU A 393 14.72 -6.07 10.08
C LEU A 393 15.41 -5.22 8.99
N SER A 394 15.31 -3.90 9.03
CA SER A 394 15.96 -3.02 8.05
C SER A 394 17.48 -2.96 8.23
N ILE A 395 17.97 -3.06 9.48
CA ILE A 395 19.40 -2.92 9.80
C ILE A 395 20.28 -3.98 9.10
N PRO A 396 19.97 -5.30 9.16
CA PRO A 396 20.75 -6.31 8.45
C PRO A 396 20.87 -6.05 6.94
N PHE A 397 19.81 -5.57 6.30
CA PHE A 397 19.85 -5.27 4.87
C PHE A 397 20.67 -4.02 4.54
N MET A 398 20.66 -3.01 5.40
CA MET A 398 21.56 -1.86 5.26
C MET A 398 23.02 -2.30 5.39
N ILE A 399 23.35 -3.14 6.38
CA ILE A 399 24.68 -3.72 6.55
C ILE A 399 25.08 -4.55 5.33
N ALA A 400 24.19 -5.41 4.84
CA ALA A 400 24.43 -6.19 3.63
C ALA A 400 24.73 -5.29 2.42
N GLY A 401 23.98 -4.19 2.25
CA GLY A 401 24.25 -3.23 1.18
C GLY A 401 25.64 -2.59 1.30
N VAL A 402 26.08 -2.24 2.50
CA VAL A 402 27.44 -1.73 2.77
C VAL A 402 28.49 -2.78 2.39
N ILE A 403 28.31 -4.03 2.82
CA ILE A 403 29.23 -5.14 2.51
C ILE A 403 29.33 -5.34 0.98
N ILE A 404 28.19 -5.36 0.28
CA ILE A 404 28.14 -5.51 -1.18
C ILE A 404 28.90 -4.37 -1.86
N MET A 405 28.71 -3.12 -1.41
CA MET A 405 29.44 -1.97 -1.96
C MET A 405 30.96 -2.09 -1.73
N PHE A 406 31.42 -2.55 -0.57
CA PHE A 406 32.86 -2.76 -0.35
C PHE A 406 33.41 -3.89 -1.23
N MET A 407 32.68 -5.00 -1.35
CA MET A 407 33.07 -6.13 -2.19
C MET A 407 33.08 -5.79 -3.68
N SER A 408 32.21 -4.88 -4.13
CA SER A 408 32.08 -4.48 -5.54
C SER A 408 33.38 -3.94 -6.15
N ASN A 409 34.31 -3.43 -5.33
CA ASN A 409 35.63 -2.99 -5.79
C ASN A 409 36.44 -4.13 -6.45
N LYS A 410 36.17 -5.39 -6.06
CA LYS A 410 36.81 -6.60 -6.62
C LYS A 410 36.16 -7.08 -7.92
N PHE A 411 34.97 -6.56 -8.26
CA PHE A 411 34.18 -6.98 -9.42
C PHE A 411 34.02 -5.86 -10.44
N LYS A 412 35.11 -5.11 -10.67
CA LYS A 412 35.14 -4.10 -11.73
C LYS A 412 35.30 -4.78 -13.08
N ILE A 413 34.57 -4.29 -14.06
CA ILE A 413 34.64 -4.73 -15.46
C ILE A 413 34.96 -3.54 -16.35
N THR A 414 35.54 -3.80 -17.51
CA THR A 414 35.71 -2.82 -18.58
C THR A 414 34.39 -2.59 -19.30
N GLN A 415 34.35 -1.56 -20.15
CA GLN A 415 33.21 -1.35 -21.03
C GLN A 415 32.99 -2.57 -21.94
N ALA A 416 34.03 -3.07 -22.60
CA ALA A 416 33.92 -4.22 -23.51
C ALA A 416 33.35 -5.48 -22.82
N GLU A 417 33.77 -5.78 -21.59
CA GLU A 417 33.22 -6.90 -20.81
C GLU A 417 31.77 -6.67 -20.36
N ASN A 418 31.36 -5.40 -20.23
CA ASN A 418 29.99 -5.03 -19.91
C ASN A 418 29.05 -5.25 -21.10
N GLU A 419 29.53 -5.07 -22.33
CA GLU A 419 28.79 -5.36 -23.55
C GLU A 419 28.45 -6.85 -23.65
N LYS A 420 27.45 -7.16 -24.48
CA LYS A 420 27.06 -8.53 -24.83
C LYS A 420 26.28 -8.49 -26.15
N PRO A 421 26.96 -8.21 -27.28
CA PRO A 421 26.30 -7.98 -28.56
C PRO A 421 25.74 -9.28 -29.19
N ASP A 422 26.24 -10.44 -28.77
CA ASP A 422 25.95 -11.76 -29.33
C ASP A 422 24.56 -12.28 -29.01
#